data_AF-A0A3D0CZT3-F1
#
_entry.id   AF-A0A3D0CZT3-F1
#
_cell.length_a   1.000
_cell.length_b   1.000
_cell.length_c   1.000
_cell.angle_alpha   90.00
_cell.angle_beta   90.00
_cell.angle_gamma   90.00
#
_symmetry.space_group_name_H-M   'P 1'
#
loop_
_entity.id
_entity.type
_entity.pdbx_description
1 polymer ?
#
loop_
_entity_poly.entity_id
_entity_poly.type
_entity_poly.pdbx_seq_one_letter_code
_entity_poly.pdbx_strand_id
1 'polypeptide(L)'
;MEHRLFSHISLNWAGKPLRSLETIAGYIQDTTTETGLQVRSFLTDRIYETRIKVSDEEMAALNLVRRRVCPNWNYGIKPRCEPP
;
A
#
# COMPACT_ATOMS: atom_id res chain seq x y z
N MET A 1 -3.77 -1.88 7.41
CA MET A 1 -3.88 -2.86 6.32
C MET A 1 -5.31 -2.84 5.82
N GLU A 2 -5.53 -2.61 4.53
CA GLU A 2 -6.87 -2.42 3.96
C GLU A 2 -7.49 -3.77 3.57
N HIS A 3 -7.95 -4.53 4.58
CA HIS A 3 -8.39 -5.91 4.39
C HIS A 3 -9.57 -6.09 3.43
N ARG A 4 -10.38 -5.04 3.21
CA ARG A 4 -11.58 -5.09 2.33
C ARG A 4 -11.23 -5.08 0.85
N LEU A 5 -10.18 -4.37 0.45
CA LEU A 5 -9.74 -4.34 -0.95
C LEU A 5 -9.07 -5.67 -1.34
N PHE A 6 -8.11 -6.10 -0.53
CA PHE A 6 -7.31 -7.30 -0.83
C PHE A 6 -8.12 -8.59 -0.82
N SER A 7 -9.18 -8.70 -0.01
CA SER A 7 -10.06 -9.86 -0.04
C SER A 7 -10.74 -10.04 -1.40
N HIS A 8 -11.28 -8.95 -1.97
CA HIS A 8 -11.99 -9.02 -3.25
C HIS A 8 -11.03 -9.27 -4.42
N ILE A 9 -9.84 -8.67 -4.42
CA ILE A 9 -8.80 -8.97 -5.40
C ILE A 9 -8.41 -10.46 -5.31
N SER A 10 -8.24 -10.98 -4.09
CA SER A 10 -7.87 -12.38 -3.86
C SER A 10 -8.92 -13.35 -4.37
N LEU A 11 -10.21 -13.03 -4.18
CA LEU A 11 -11.32 -13.79 -4.73
C LEU A 11 -11.33 -13.76 -6.26
N ASN A 12 -11.07 -12.60 -6.87
CA ASN A 12 -11.12 -12.45 -8.33
C ASN A 12 -10.10 -13.33 -9.06
N TRP A 13 -8.88 -13.44 -8.55
CA TRP A 13 -7.83 -14.25 -9.17
C TRP A 13 -7.64 -15.66 -8.58
N ALA A 14 -8.55 -16.10 -7.70
CA ALA A 14 -8.44 -17.42 -7.08
C ALA A 14 -8.42 -18.52 -8.16
N GLY A 15 -7.40 -19.39 -8.11
CA GLY A 15 -7.21 -20.47 -9.09
C GLY A 15 -6.70 -20.03 -10.47
N LYS A 16 -6.40 -18.74 -10.68
CA LYS A 16 -5.82 -18.24 -11.93
C LYS A 16 -4.29 -18.16 -11.82
N PRO A 17 -3.53 -18.68 -12.79
CA PRO A 17 -2.08 -18.61 -12.77
C PRO A 17 -1.59 -17.19 -13.06
N LEU A 18 -1.02 -16.53 -12.05
CA LEU A 18 -0.50 -15.15 -12.11
C LEU A 18 0.91 -15.09 -12.73
N ARG A 19 1.03 -15.40 -14.02
CA ARG A 19 2.34 -15.58 -14.71
C ARG A 19 2.97 -14.32 -15.29
N SER A 20 2.23 -13.20 -15.35
CA SER A 20 2.74 -11.94 -15.88
C SER A 20 2.21 -10.75 -15.09
N LEU A 21 2.95 -9.63 -15.11
CA LEU A 21 2.54 -8.41 -14.42
C LEU A 21 1.26 -7.83 -15.04
N GLU A 22 1.09 -7.97 -16.35
CA GLU A 22 -0.11 -7.55 -17.07
C GLU A 22 -1.33 -8.37 -16.61
N THR A 23 -1.16 -9.68 -16.42
CA THR A 23 -2.22 -10.58 -15.94
C THR A 23 -2.62 -10.22 -14.51
N ILE A 24 -1.63 -9.94 -13.65
CA ILE A 24 -1.86 -9.50 -12.27
C ILE A 24 -2.58 -8.14 -12.27
N ALA A 25 -2.08 -7.17 -13.03
CA ALA A 25 -2.66 -5.83 -13.11
C ALA A 25 -4.11 -5.87 -13.63
N GLY A 26 -4.38 -6.69 -14.65
CA GLY A 26 -5.72 -6.92 -15.19
C GLY A 26 -6.68 -7.43 -14.12
N TYR A 27 -6.33 -8.51 -13.41
CA TYR A 27 -7.20 -9.02 -12.34
C TYR A 27 -7.40 -8.04 -11.17
N ILE A 28 -6.40 -7.22 -10.84
CA ILE A 28 -6.58 -6.17 -9.83
C ILE A 28 -7.59 -5.14 -10.34
N GLN A 29 -7.42 -4.64 -11.55
CA GLN A 29 -8.27 -3.60 -12.14
C GLN A 29 -9.71 -4.07 -12.37
N ASP A 30 -9.88 -5.33 -12.77
CA ASP A 30 -11.20 -5.93 -13.02
C ASP A 30 -11.96 -6.30 -11.73
N THR A 31 -11.37 -6.04 -10.55
CA THR A 31 -12.03 -6.30 -9.28
C THR A 31 -13.12 -5.27 -9.03
N THR A 32 -14.38 -5.72 -9.05
CA THR A 32 -15.55 -4.91 -8.69
C THR A 32 -16.46 -5.63 -7.70
N THR A 33 -17.26 -4.89 -6.92
CA THR A 33 -18.31 -5.45 -6.06
C THR A 33 -19.68 -4.87 -6.40
N GLU A 34 -20.75 -5.59 -6.06
CA GLU A 34 -22.14 -5.11 -6.20
C GLU A 34 -22.41 -3.79 -5.45
N THR A 35 -21.67 -3.57 -4.36
CA THR A 35 -21.72 -2.35 -3.55
C THR A 35 -20.90 -1.19 -4.12
N GLY A 36 -20.33 -1.35 -5.33
CA GLY A 36 -19.70 -0.26 -6.07
C GLY A 36 -18.20 -0.11 -5.88
N LEU A 37 -17.48 -1.10 -5.32
CA LEU A 37 -16.02 -1.06 -5.34
C LEU A 37 -15.53 -1.09 -6.79
N GLN A 38 -14.60 -0.20 -7.12
CA GLN A 38 -13.84 -0.20 -8.36
C GLN A 38 -12.37 -0.02 -8.05
N VAL A 39 -11.51 -0.77 -8.73
CA VAL A 39 -10.08 -0.76 -8.48
C VAL A 39 -9.35 -0.29 -9.72
N ARG A 40 -8.34 0.56 -9.53
CA ARG A 40 -7.42 0.96 -10.60
C ARG A 40 -6.05 0.38 -10.28
N SER A 41 -5.43 -0.25 -11.26
CA SER A 41 -4.07 -0.77 -11.16
C SER A 41 -3.21 -0.14 -12.26
N PHE A 42 -1.93 0.06 -11.96
CA PHE A 42 -0.97 0.60 -12.91
C PHE A 42 0.36 -0.10 -12.69
N LEU A 43 0.98 -0.53 -13.79
CA LEU A 43 2.36 -0.96 -13.75
C LEU A 43 3.25 0.28 -13.72
N THR A 44 4.19 0.33 -12.78
CA THR A 44 5.21 1.38 -12.71
C THR A 44 6.57 0.73 -12.98
N ASP A 45 7.25 1.20 -14.01
CA ASP A 45 8.60 0.78 -14.43
C ASP A 45 9.72 1.60 -13.76
N ARG A 46 9.35 2.50 -12.85
CA ARG A 46 10.30 3.32 -12.10
C ARG A 46 11.22 2.45 -11.27
N ILE A 47 12.51 2.74 -11.37
CA ILE A 47 13.52 2.19 -10.49
C ILE A 47 13.49 2.99 -9.19
N TYR A 48 13.17 2.32 -8.09
CA TYR A 48 13.27 2.90 -6.76
C TYR A 48 14.63 2.58 -6.19
N GLU A 49 15.41 3.63 -5.91
CA GLU A 49 16.71 3.47 -5.27
C GLU A 49 16.53 2.81 -3.90
N THR A 50 17.35 1.80 -3.63
CA THR A 50 17.35 1.08 -2.37
C THR A 50 18.46 1.57 -1.47
N ARG A 51 18.33 1.34 -0.16
CA ARG A 51 19.34 1.73 0.84
C ARG A 51 19.60 3.25 0.93
N ILE A 52 18.61 4.05 0.55
CA ILE A 52 18.60 5.49 0.85
C ILE A 52 18.71 5.63 2.37
N LYS A 53 19.80 6.24 2.84
CA LYS A 53 20.01 6.53 4.26
C LYS A 53 19.30 7.83 4.59
N VAL A 54 18.53 7.81 5.66
CA VAL A 54 17.90 8.98 6.27
C VAL A 54 18.59 9.21 7.60
N SER A 55 18.86 10.47 7.96
CA SER A 55 19.49 10.76 9.24
C SER A 55 18.56 10.45 10.41
N ASP A 56 19.13 10.23 11.59
CA ASP A 56 18.33 10.00 12.79
C ASP A 56 17.46 11.23 13.13
N GLU A 57 17.96 12.44 12.84
CA GLU A 57 17.22 13.69 13.01
C GLU A 57 16.02 13.78 12.05
N GLU A 58 16.21 13.44 10.77
CA GLU A 58 15.13 13.42 9.77
C GLU A 58 14.05 12.39 10.12
N MET A 59 14.48 11.22 10.62
CA MET A 59 13.60 10.16 11.10
C MET A 59 12.83 10.59 12.36
N ALA A 60 13.50 11.26 13.30
CA ALA A 60 12.90 11.81 14.52
C ALA A 60 11.91 12.93 14.24
N ALA A 61 12.10 13.70 13.15
CA ALA A 61 11.18 14.75 12.72
C ALA A 61 9.84 14.21 12.16
N LEU A 62 9.67 12.90 12.00
CA LEU A 62 8.39 12.33 11.59
C LEU A 62 7.38 12.35 12.73
N ASN A 63 6.17 12.86 12.45
CA ASN A 63 5.05 12.87 13.39
C ASN A 63 4.39 11.48 13.46
N LEU A 64 5.09 10.53 14.08
CA LEU A 64 4.69 9.13 14.23
C LEU A 64 3.83 8.91 15.47
N VAL A 65 2.63 8.37 15.27
CA VAL A 65 1.72 7.94 16.34
C VAL A 65 1.70 6.42 16.39
N ARG A 66 2.43 5.84 17.35
CA ARG A 66 2.50 4.39 17.55
C ARG A 66 1.27 3.87 18.30
N ARG A 67 0.72 2.74 17.87
CA ARG A 67 -0.39 2.06 18.56
C ARG A 67 0.15 1.09 19.61
N ARG A 68 -0.69 0.73 20.60
CA ARG A 68 -0.31 -0.17 21.70
C ARG A 68 0.07 -1.58 21.23
N VAL A 69 -0.63 -2.10 20.23
CA VAL A 69 -0.40 -3.43 19.67
C VAL A 69 0.56 -3.31 18.50
N CYS A 70 1.69 -4.03 18.56
CA CYS A 70 2.73 -4.03 17.54
C CYS A 70 3.21 -2.61 17.15
N PRO A 71 3.71 -1.79 18.09
CA PRO A 71 4.01 -0.36 17.88
C PRO A 71 5.04 -0.06 16.78
N ASN A 72 5.87 -1.04 16.41
CA ASN A 72 6.82 -0.91 15.30
C ASN A 72 6.18 -1.11 13.93
N TRP A 73 5.03 -1.78 13.87
CA TRP A 73 4.32 -2.15 12.64
C TRP A 73 3.01 -1.39 12.47
N ASN A 74 2.38 -1.01 13.58
CA ASN A 74 1.10 -0.35 13.65
C ASN A 74 1.31 1.09 14.16
N TYR A 75 1.59 1.98 13.22
CA TYR A 75 1.77 3.40 13.46
C TYR A 75 0.99 4.21 12.42
N GLY A 76 0.64 5.44 12.79
CA GLY A 76 0.13 6.45 11.87
C GLY A 76 1.18 7.53 11.67
N ILE A 77 1.32 8.03 10.45
CA ILE A 77 2.09 9.24 10.16
C ILE A 77 1.09 10.38 10.00
N LYS A 78 1.27 11.46 10.76
CA LYS A 78 0.49 12.68 10.62
C LYS A 78 1.29 13.74 9.86
N PRO A 79 0.61 14.75 9.26
CA PRO A 79 1.31 15.91 8.73
C PRO A 79 2.24 16.52 9.79
N ARG A 80 3.40 16.97 9.35
CA ARG A 80 4.22 17.87 10.15
C ARG A 80 3.50 19.22 10.13
N CYS A 81 3.19 19.80 11.28
CA CYS A 81 2.88 21.22 11.32
C CYS A 81 4.23 21.92 11.16
N GLU A 82 4.52 22.43 9.97
CA GLU A 82 5.60 23.41 9.84
C GLU A 82 5.19 24.65 10.65
N PRO A 83 6.06 25.22 11.51
CA PRO A 83 5.86 26.59 11.92
C PRO A 83 5.94 27.50 10.69
N PRO A 84 5.18 28.61 10.64
CA PRO A 84 5.26 29.59 9.56
C PRO A 84 6.66 30.22 9.45
#